data_AF-A0A662NU80-F1
#
_entry.id   AF-A0A662NU80-F1
#
_cell.length_a   1.000
_cell.length_b   1.000
_cell.length_c   1.000
_cell.angle_alpha   90.00
_cell.angle_beta   90.00
_cell.angle_gamma   90.00
#
_symmetry.space_group_name_H-M   'P 1'
#
loop_
_entity.id
_entity.type
_entity.pdbx_description
1 polymer ?
#
loop_
_entity_poly.entity_id
_entity_poly.type
_entity_poly.pdbx_seq_one_letter_code
_entity_poly.pdbx_strand_id
1 'polypeptide(L)'
;MDFRKTLIDLSKDKVVFFKTLFYSLFLWVVMMLRTFFVFMSIGHPLKIYEVLMVQMAGIALGMISILPGGIGITEGVNSALYLSLSLDKGVAVTATVVDRFISFWLPTIVGGAISFYLSAKGRKA
;
A
#
# COMPACT_ATOMS: atom_id res chain seq x y z
N MET A 1 25.31 0.89 -13.76
CA MET A 1 26.05 -0.36 -13.48
C MET A 1 26.22 -0.62 -11.97
N ASP A 2 26.14 0.39 -11.10
CA ASP A 2 26.28 0.22 -9.64
C ASP A 2 25.14 -0.53 -8.96
N PHE A 3 23.87 -0.24 -9.29
CA PHE A 3 22.71 -0.86 -8.63
C PHE A 3 22.74 -2.41 -8.66
N ARG A 4 23.12 -2.99 -9.79
CA ARG A 4 23.25 -4.46 -9.94
C ARG A 4 24.35 -5.03 -9.05
N LYS A 5 25.49 -4.33 -8.92
CA LYS A 5 26.60 -4.77 -8.05
C LYS A 5 26.18 -4.68 -6.57
N THR A 6 25.53 -3.58 -6.18
CA THR A 6 25.00 -3.40 -4.82
C THR A 6 23.96 -4.47 -4.47
N LEU A 7 23.05 -4.81 -5.39
CA LEU A 7 22.08 -5.91 -5.17
C LEU A 7 22.77 -7.26 -4.97
N ILE A 8 23.78 -7.57 -5.78
CA ILE A 8 24.54 -8.82 -5.68
C ILE A 8 25.34 -8.87 -4.38
N ASP A 9 25.90 -7.75 -3.93
CA ASP A 9 26.64 -7.69 -2.66
C ASP A 9 25.72 -7.72 -1.44
N LEU A 10 24.55 -7.08 -1.50
CA LEU A 10 23.50 -7.17 -0.48
C LEU A 10 22.95 -8.60 -0.36
N SER A 11 22.82 -9.35 -1.46
CA SER A 11 22.30 -10.72 -1.42
C SER A 11 23.32 -11.74 -0.87
N LYS A 12 24.61 -11.38 -0.79
CA LYS A 12 25.65 -12.23 -0.20
C LYS A 12 25.65 -12.17 1.33
N ASP A 13 25.20 -11.06 1.90
CA ASP A 13 25.05 -10.92 3.35
C ASP A 13 23.75 -11.57 3.82
N LYS A 14 23.88 -12.77 4.41
CA LYS A 14 22.75 -13.53 4.94
C LYS A 14 21.95 -12.74 5.98
N VAL A 15 22.60 -11.90 6.78
CA VAL A 15 21.93 -11.12 7.84
C VAL A 15 21.07 -10.03 7.21
N VAL A 16 21.61 -9.29 6.23
CA VAL A 16 20.86 -8.25 5.53
C VAL A 16 19.70 -8.87 4.75
N PHE A 17 19.92 -9.99 4.08
CA PHE A 17 18.88 -10.72 3.36
C PHE A 17 17.72 -11.15 4.27
N PHE A 18 18.01 -11.78 5.41
CA PHE A 18 16.94 -12.19 6.34
C PHE A 18 16.21 -11.00 6.97
N LYS A 19 16.92 -9.91 7.27
CA LYS A 19 16.30 -8.67 7.78
C LYS A 19 15.34 -8.06 6.76
N THR A 20 15.76 -7.90 5.51
CA THR A 20 14.90 -7.32 4.46
C THR A 20 13.69 -8.21 4.16
N LEU A 21 13.88 -9.53 4.14
CA LEU A 21 12.78 -10.49 4.00
C LEU A 21 11.78 -10.37 5.15
N PHE A 22 12.26 -10.31 6.39
CA PHE A 22 11.40 -10.13 7.56
C PHE A 22 10.63 -8.81 7.51
N TYR A 23 11.31 -7.69 7.20
CA TYR A 23 10.63 -6.40 7.07
C TYR A 23 9.58 -6.42 5.96
N SER A 24 9.85 -7.06 4.82
CA SER A 24 8.86 -7.20 3.76
C SER A 24 7.64 -7.94 4.26
N LEU A 25 7.80 -9.15 4.81
CA LEU A 25 6.69 -9.95 5.34
C LEU A 25 5.90 -9.21 6.42
N PHE A 26 6.60 -8.51 7.32
CA PHE A 26 5.97 -7.70 8.35
C PHE A 26 5.12 -6.58 7.76
N LEU A 27 5.63 -5.88 6.74
CA LEU A 27 4.88 -4.83 6.04
C LEU A 27 3.61 -5.38 5.37
N TRP A 28 3.69 -6.58 4.78
CA TRP A 28 2.50 -7.25 4.22
C TRP A 28 1.44 -7.52 5.29
N VAL A 29 1.84 -8.00 6.47
CA VAL A 29 0.92 -8.24 7.59
C VAL A 29 0.29 -6.92 8.08
N VAL A 30 1.10 -5.88 8.27
CA VAL A 30 0.62 -4.55 8.68
C VAL A 30 -0.35 -3.98 7.64
N MET A 31 -0.08 -4.19 6.35
CA MET A 31 -0.96 -3.77 5.27
C MET A 31 -2.32 -4.47 5.36
N MET A 32 -2.36 -5.78 5.59
CA MET A 32 -3.61 -6.53 5.78
C MET A 32 -4.37 -6.05 7.03
N LEU A 33 -3.67 -5.84 8.14
CA LEU A 33 -4.27 -5.36 9.38
C LEU A 33 -4.87 -3.97 9.24
N ARG A 34 -4.18 -3.06 8.53
CA ARG A 34 -4.70 -1.72 8.22
C ARG A 34 -6.07 -1.83 7.56
N THR A 35 -6.17 -2.58 6.47
CA THR A 35 -7.43 -2.69 5.72
C THR A 35 -8.52 -3.38 6.55
N PHE A 36 -8.18 -4.40 7.33
CA PHE A 36 -9.09 -5.02 8.28
C PHE A 36 -9.66 -4.01 9.29
N PHE A 37 -8.81 -3.17 9.89
CA PHE A 37 -9.27 -2.15 10.83
C PHE A 37 -10.10 -1.04 10.16
N VAL A 38 -9.84 -0.70 8.89
CA VAL A 38 -10.69 0.22 8.12
C VAL A 38 -12.11 -0.32 8.02
N PHE A 39 -12.28 -1.58 7.61
CA PHE A 39 -13.58 -2.22 7.52
C PHE A 39 -14.28 -2.34 8.89
N MET A 40 -13.52 -2.66 9.93
CA MET A 40 -14.01 -2.66 11.31
C MET A 40 -14.53 -1.27 11.74
N SER A 41 -13.83 -0.18 11.38
CA SER A 41 -14.21 1.18 11.75
C SER A 41 -15.51 1.66 11.09
N ILE A 42 -15.84 1.10 9.92
CA ILE A 42 -17.06 1.42 9.17
C ILE A 42 -18.25 0.57 9.66
N GLY A 43 -18.04 -0.35 10.60
CA GLY A 43 -19.07 -1.24 11.13
C GLY A 43 -19.32 -2.51 10.31
N HIS A 44 -18.46 -2.81 9.33
CA HIS A 44 -18.54 -4.02 8.50
C HIS A 44 -17.24 -4.83 8.60
N PRO A 45 -16.98 -5.53 9.72
CA PRO A 45 -15.74 -6.29 9.89
C PRO A 45 -15.70 -7.46 8.90
N LEU A 46 -14.70 -7.43 8.01
CA LEU A 46 -14.41 -8.53 7.09
C LEU A 46 -13.61 -9.63 7.78
N LYS A 47 -13.75 -10.86 7.32
CA LYS A 47 -12.86 -11.95 7.74
C LYS A 47 -11.48 -11.73 7.12
N ILE A 48 -10.43 -12.17 7.83
CA ILE A 48 -9.05 -11.94 7.40
C ILE A 48 -8.74 -12.52 6.01
N TYR A 49 -9.36 -13.65 5.65
CA TYR A 49 -9.16 -14.25 4.33
C TYR A 49 -9.80 -13.42 3.20
N GLU A 50 -10.88 -12.69 3.47
CA GLU A 50 -11.56 -11.84 2.48
C GLU A 50 -10.68 -10.64 2.11
N VAL A 51 -10.11 -9.99 3.13
CA VAL A 51 -9.10 -8.93 2.96
C VAL A 51 -7.91 -9.47 2.17
N LEU A 52 -7.43 -10.67 2.51
CA LEU A 52 -6.29 -11.29 1.84
C LEU A 52 -6.57 -11.57 0.36
N MET A 53 -7.74 -12.13 0.02
CA MET A 53 -8.12 -12.40 -1.36
C MET A 53 -8.20 -11.11 -2.18
N VAL A 54 -8.86 -10.07 -1.64
CA VAL A 54 -8.99 -8.78 -2.35
C VAL A 54 -7.63 -8.11 -2.51
N GLN A 55 -6.77 -8.13 -1.49
CA GLN A 55 -5.43 -7.56 -1.58
C GLN A 55 -4.55 -8.26 -2.62
N MET A 56 -4.57 -9.60 -2.68
CA MET A 56 -3.80 -10.34 -3.67
C MET A 56 -4.29 -10.07 -5.10
N ALA A 57 -5.61 -10.11 -5.32
CA ALA A 57 -6.20 -9.82 -6.62
C ALA A 57 -6.00 -8.35 -7.02
N GLY A 58 -6.17 -7.43 -6.07
CA GLY A 58 -6.03 -5.99 -6.27
C GLY A 58 -4.60 -5.60 -6.66
N ILE A 59 -3.59 -6.23 -6.05
CA ILE A 59 -2.19 -6.01 -6.43
C ILE A 59 -1.93 -6.54 -7.84
N ALA A 60 -2.37 -7.75 -8.16
CA ALA A 60 -2.19 -8.34 -9.49
C ALA A 60 -2.83 -7.47 -10.60
N LEU A 61 -4.07 -7.03 -10.38
CA LEU A 61 -4.78 -6.14 -11.30
C LEU A 61 -4.19 -4.72 -11.31
N GLY A 62 -3.68 -4.26 -10.17
CA GLY A 62 -2.99 -2.98 -10.03
C GLY A 62 -1.72 -2.88 -10.85
N MET A 63 -1.06 -4.00 -11.20
CA MET A 63 0.11 -4.01 -12.09
C MET A 63 -0.22 -3.54 -13.51
N ILE A 64 -1.50 -3.56 -13.91
CA ILE A 64 -1.97 -3.01 -15.20
C ILE A 64 -1.97 -1.48 -15.17
N SER A 65 -1.93 -0.87 -13.99
CA SER A 65 -2.03 0.58 -13.87
C SER A 65 -0.83 1.29 -14.47
N ILE A 66 -1.11 2.12 -15.47
CA ILE A 66 -0.10 2.95 -16.17
C ILE A 66 0.14 4.27 -15.41
N LEU A 67 -0.78 4.63 -14.52
CA LEU A 67 -0.72 5.88 -13.78
C LEU A 67 0.24 5.76 -12.58
N PRO A 68 1.08 6.78 -12.33
CA PRO A 68 1.93 6.79 -11.14
C PRO A 68 1.07 6.71 -9.88
N GLY A 69 1.37 5.76 -9.00
CA GLY A 69 0.57 5.50 -7.78
C GLY A 69 -0.79 4.84 -8.02
N GLY A 70 -1.12 4.52 -9.28
CA GLY A 70 -2.33 3.83 -9.69
C GLY A 70 -3.63 4.55 -9.33
N ILE A 71 -3.61 5.88 -9.32
CA ILE A 71 -4.74 6.75 -8.95
C ILE A 71 -5.94 6.45 -9.86
N GLY A 72 -7.13 6.30 -9.27
CA GLY A 72 -8.39 6.00 -9.96
C GLY A 72 -8.53 4.52 -10.30
N ILE A 73 -7.48 3.89 -10.83
CA ILE A 73 -7.49 2.46 -11.19
C ILE A 73 -7.54 1.59 -9.94
N THR A 74 -6.67 1.85 -8.96
CA THR A 74 -6.59 1.03 -7.73
C THR A 74 -7.87 1.17 -6.92
N GLU A 75 -8.42 2.38 -6.81
CA GLU A 75 -9.71 2.65 -6.16
C GLU A 75 -10.84 1.87 -6.84
N GLY A 76 -10.90 1.89 -8.18
CA GLY A 76 -11.90 1.18 -8.94
C GLY A 76 -11.79 -0.34 -8.78
N VAL A 77 -10.58 -0.88 -8.92
CA VAL A 77 -10.29 -2.31 -8.80
C VAL A 77 -10.63 -2.82 -7.41
N ASN A 78 -10.11 -2.18 -6.35
CA ASN A 78 -10.37 -2.65 -4.98
C ASN A 78 -11.85 -2.51 -4.62
N SER A 79 -12.51 -1.42 -5.01
CA SER A 79 -13.95 -1.26 -4.77
C SER A 79 -14.76 -2.35 -5.48
N ALA A 80 -14.41 -2.67 -6.73
CA ALA A 80 -15.07 -3.74 -7.50
C ALA A 80 -14.85 -5.13 -6.89
N LEU A 81 -13.64 -5.40 -6.39
CA LEU A 81 -13.32 -6.66 -5.70
C LEU A 81 -14.05 -6.77 -4.36
N TYR A 82 -14.21 -5.69 -3.61
CA TYR A 82 -15.01 -5.69 -2.39
C TYR A 82 -16.51 -5.83 -2.67
N LEU A 83 -17.01 -5.21 -3.74
CA LEU A 83 -18.37 -5.40 -4.22
C LEU A 83 -18.67 -6.86 -4.60
N SER A 84 -17.69 -7.59 -5.15
CA SER A 84 -17.88 -9.01 -5.50
C SER A 84 -18.05 -9.92 -4.29
N LEU A 85 -17.68 -9.45 -3.09
CA LEU A 85 -17.95 -10.11 -1.80
C LEU A 85 -19.37 -9.86 -1.27
N SER A 86 -20.29 -9.36 -2.12
CA SER A 86 -21.67 -9.02 -1.75
C SER A 86 -21.79 -7.91 -0.70
N LEU A 87 -20.80 -7.01 -0.63
CA LEU A 87 -20.85 -5.82 0.21
C LEU A 87 -21.70 -4.72 -0.43
N ASP A 88 -22.32 -3.89 0.41
CA ASP A 88 -22.98 -2.68 -0.08
C ASP A 88 -21.98 -1.74 -0.75
N LYS A 89 -22.44 -1.06 -1.81
CA LYS A 89 -21.60 -0.14 -2.60
C LYS A 89 -21.04 1.00 -1.75
N GLY A 90 -21.83 1.54 -0.83
CA GLY A 90 -21.40 2.59 0.08
C GLY A 90 -20.26 2.11 0.98
N VAL A 91 -20.33 0.87 1.47
CA VAL A 91 -19.29 0.28 2.33
C VAL A 91 -18.01 0.01 1.54
N ALA A 92 -18.11 -0.67 0.40
CA ALA A 92 -16.96 -1.06 -0.42
C ALA A 92 -16.15 0.16 -0.92
N VAL A 93 -16.85 1.19 -1.41
CA VAL A 93 -16.21 2.42 -1.92
C VAL A 93 -15.61 3.22 -0.76
N THR A 94 -16.38 3.44 0.33
CA THR A 94 -15.88 4.19 1.48
C THR A 94 -14.63 3.54 2.07
N ALA A 95 -14.66 2.23 2.31
CA ALA A 95 -13.52 1.50 2.85
C ALA A 95 -12.28 1.60 1.95
N THR A 96 -12.47 1.47 0.63
CA THR A 96 -11.37 1.59 -0.34
C THR A 96 -10.75 2.99 -0.32
N VAL A 97 -11.58 4.04 -0.29
CA VAL A 97 -11.09 5.44 -0.25
C VAL A 97 -10.34 5.72 1.04
N VAL A 98 -10.86 5.26 2.19
CA VAL A 98 -10.20 5.44 3.49
C VAL A 98 -8.87 4.69 3.53
N ASP A 99 -8.84 3.43 3.07
CA ASP A 99 -7.59 2.65 3.01
C ASP A 99 -6.55 3.33 2.10
N ARG A 100 -6.96 3.87 0.96
CA ARG A 100 -6.11 4.63 0.03
C ARG A 100 -5.63 5.94 0.62
N PHE A 101 -6.46 6.63 1.39
CA PHE A 101 -6.06 7.83 2.08
C PHE A 101 -4.92 7.55 3.07
N ILE A 102 -5.05 6.51 3.88
CA ILE A 102 -4.04 6.12 4.87
C ILE A 102 -2.77 5.58 4.20
N SER A 103 -2.92 4.77 3.15
CA SER A 103 -1.81 4.02 2.56
C SER A 103 -1.01 4.78 1.51
N PHE A 104 -1.65 5.70 0.79
CA PHE A 104 -1.04 6.37 -0.35
C PHE A 104 -1.02 7.89 -0.16
N TRP A 105 -2.18 8.51 0.08
CA TRP A 105 -2.28 9.97 0.11
C TRP A 105 -1.56 10.58 1.31
N LEU A 106 -1.77 10.04 2.51
CA LEU A 106 -1.16 10.55 3.73
C LEU A 106 0.39 10.49 3.69
N PRO A 107 1.04 9.34 3.37
CA PRO A 107 2.49 9.29 3.21
C PRO A 107 3.01 10.22 2.11
N THR A 108 2.28 10.34 1.00
CA THR A 108 2.66 11.21 -0.12
C THR A 108 2.64 12.69 0.29
N ILE A 109 1.60 13.13 0.98
CA ILE A 109 1.47 14.51 1.47
C ILE A 109 2.55 14.81 2.50
N VAL A 110 2.74 13.94 3.50
CA VAL A 110 3.73 14.14 4.56
C VAL A 110 5.15 14.13 3.99
N GLY A 111 5.48 13.14 3.17
CA GLY A 111 6.79 13.05 2.52
C GLY A 111 7.06 14.22 1.58
N GLY A 112 6.06 14.66 0.81
CA GLY A 112 6.13 15.83 -0.05
C GLY A 112 6.35 17.13 0.73
N ALA A 113 5.60 17.34 1.82
CA ALA A 113 5.73 18.52 2.67
C ALA A 113 7.12 18.62 3.31
N ILE A 114 7.63 17.50 3.86
CA ILE A 114 8.97 17.45 4.44
C ILE A 114 10.04 17.71 3.37
N SER A 115 9.91 17.09 2.20
CA SER A 115 10.86 17.28 1.09
C SER A 115 10.90 18.73 0.61
N PHE A 116 9.74 19.38 0.51
CA PHE A 116 9.64 20.79 0.15
C PHE A 116 10.28 21.70 1.20
N TYR A 117 10.00 21.45 2.48
CA TYR A 117 10.59 22.18 3.60
C TYR A 117 12.13 22.08 3.62
N LEU A 118 12.67 20.87 3.47
CA LEU A 118 14.11 20.64 3.43
C LEU A 118 14.77 21.28 2.22
N SER A 119 14.12 21.23 1.05
CA SER A 119 14.62 21.90 -0.18
C SER A 119 14.63 23.43 -0.03
N ALA A 120 13.59 24.00 0.58
CA ALA A 120 13.51 25.43 0.87
C ALA A 120 14.56 25.88 1.91
N LYS A 121 14.92 25.02 2.86
CA LYS A 121 15.99 25.29 3.85
C LYS A 121 17.39 25.14 3.24
N GLY A 122 17.60 24.11 2.42
CA GLY A 122 18.88 23.84 1.74
C GLY A 122 19.26 24.89 0.69
N ARG A 123 18.29 25.57 0.07
CA ARG A 123 18.55 26.74 -0.81
C ARG A 123 18.98 28.01 -0.06
N LYS A 124 18.85 28.05 1.27
CA LYS A 124 19.22 29.21 2.11
C LYS A 124 20.59 29.04 2.79
N ALA A 125 21.29 27.93 2.55
CA ALA A 125 22.67 27.68 2.98
C ALA A 125 23.59 27.78 1.76
#